data_AF-A0A257ASV7-F1
#
_entry.id   AF-A0A257ASV7-F1
#
_cell.length_a   1.000
_cell.length_b   1.000
_cell.length_c   1.000
_cell.angle_alpha   90.00
_cell.angle_beta   90.00
_cell.angle_gamma   90.00
#
_symmetry.space_group_name_H-M   'P 1'
#
loop_
_entity.id
_entity.type
_entity.pdbx_description
1 polymer ?
#
loop_
_entity_poly.entity_id
_entity_poly.type
_entity_poly.pdbx_seq_one_letter_code
_entity_poly.pdbx_strand_id
1 'polypeptide(L)'
;MFSKILPIYFPSAVKQSRWEAGNLPIERPKYTLPMQYFGFMFMFMAAEPIFVVLLLLSAYPTTDFILLLLLALLLLVPAIWVGYKAALEMAAGGSKQKQFKNKS
;
A
#
# COMPACT_ATOMS: atom_id res chain seq x y z
N MET A 1 24.14 -0.46 21.52
CA MET A 1 25.43 -0.87 22.11
C MET A 1 25.25 -1.70 23.39
N PHE A 2 24.33 -1.32 24.30
CA PHE A 2 24.00 -2.09 25.52
C PHE A 2 23.32 -3.46 25.30
N SER A 3 22.64 -3.68 24.18
CA SER A 3 21.93 -4.95 23.87
C SER A 3 22.86 -6.16 23.66
N LYS A 4 24.18 -5.95 23.54
CA LYS A 4 25.17 -7.02 23.37
C LYS A 4 25.83 -7.49 24.67
N ILE A 5 25.61 -6.78 25.79
CA ILE A 5 26.24 -7.06 27.11
C ILE A 5 25.38 -8.00 27.96
N LEU A 6 24.11 -8.19 27.60
CA LEU A 6 23.18 -9.10 28.24
C LEU A 6 23.43 -10.57 27.81
N PRO A 7 23.03 -11.57 28.63
CA PRO A 7 23.45 -12.96 28.47
C PRO A 7 23.25 -13.47 27.05
N ILE A 8 24.26 -14.20 26.58
CA ILE A 8 24.27 -14.81 25.25
C ILE A 8 23.05 -15.73 25.16
N TYR A 9 22.03 -15.25 24.47
CA TYR A 9 20.82 -16.01 24.22
C TYR A 9 21.17 -17.03 23.14
N PHE A 10 21.07 -18.32 23.47
CA PHE A 10 21.16 -19.40 22.49
C PHE A 10 19.73 -19.79 22.09
N PRO A 11 19.12 -19.11 21.10
CA PRO A 11 17.76 -19.42 20.70
C PRO A 11 17.70 -20.85 20.13
N SER A 12 16.84 -21.68 20.71
CA SER A 12 16.53 -23.00 20.16
C SER A 12 15.98 -22.89 18.75
N ALA A 13 16.11 -23.95 17.95
CA ALA A 13 15.63 -23.97 16.56
C ALA A 13 14.16 -23.53 16.42
N VAL A 14 13.32 -23.83 17.42
CA VAL A 14 11.91 -23.42 17.48
C VAL A 14 11.74 -21.90 17.67
N LYS A 15 12.65 -21.23 18.39
CA LYS A 15 12.60 -19.76 18.57
C LYS A 15 13.10 -18.99 17.34
N GLN A 16 13.86 -19.63 16.47
CA GLN A 16 14.33 -19.05 15.21
C GLN A 16 13.35 -19.29 14.05
N SER A 17 12.38 -20.17 14.23
CA SER A 17 11.43 -20.55 13.19
C SER A 17 10.32 -19.50 13.03
N ARG A 18 9.68 -19.48 11.86
CA ARG A 18 8.55 -18.58 11.60
C ARG A 18 7.36 -18.96 12.47
N TRP A 19 6.70 -17.96 13.04
CA TRP A 19 5.44 -18.17 13.75
C TRP A 19 4.33 -18.51 12.74
N GLU A 20 3.81 -19.74 12.82
CA GLU A 20 2.73 -20.25 11.96
C GLU A 20 1.56 -20.79 12.78
N ALA A 21 1.02 -19.95 13.68
CA ALA A 21 -0.18 -20.26 14.48
C ALA A 21 -0.15 -21.63 15.22
N GLY A 22 1.04 -22.11 15.58
CA GLY A 22 1.23 -23.40 16.28
C GLY A 22 1.56 -24.59 15.37
N ASN A 23 1.52 -24.43 14.05
CA ASN A 23 1.99 -25.44 13.11
C ASN A 23 3.51 -25.30 12.87
N LEU A 24 4.18 -26.42 12.57
CA LEU A 24 5.57 -26.36 12.10
C LEU A 24 5.61 -25.54 10.81
N PRO A 25 6.61 -24.67 10.62
CA PRO A 25 6.69 -23.87 9.42
C PRO A 25 6.94 -24.73 8.20
N ILE A 26 5.93 -24.80 7.32
CA ILE A 26 5.97 -25.61 6.11
C ILE A 26 6.24 -24.67 4.93
N GLU A 27 7.26 -25.00 4.15
CA GLU A 27 7.56 -24.42 2.83
C GLU A 27 7.99 -22.94 2.78
N ARG A 28 8.27 -22.48 1.56
CA ARG A 28 8.56 -21.08 1.24
C ARG A 28 7.29 -20.24 1.42
N PRO A 29 7.40 -18.99 1.86
CA PRO A 29 6.24 -18.12 2.00
C PRO A 29 5.54 -17.95 0.66
N LYS A 30 4.21 -17.89 0.69
CA LYS A 30 3.40 -17.71 -0.51
C LYS A 30 3.54 -16.27 -1.00
N TYR A 31 4.43 -16.05 -1.96
CA TYR A 31 4.76 -14.71 -2.50
C TYR A 31 3.68 -14.12 -3.40
N THR A 32 2.68 -14.91 -3.81
CA THR A 32 1.69 -14.52 -4.82
C THR A 32 0.34 -14.18 -4.19
N LEU A 33 0.31 -13.34 -3.16
CA LEU A 33 -0.96 -12.74 -2.73
C LEU A 33 -1.30 -11.61 -3.70
N PRO A 34 -2.43 -11.68 -4.43
CA PRO A 34 -2.92 -10.53 -5.17
C PRO A 34 -3.21 -9.42 -4.16
N MET A 35 -2.39 -8.37 -4.16
CA MET A 35 -2.51 -7.26 -3.23
C MET A 35 -3.71 -6.42 -3.65
N GLN A 36 -4.86 -6.68 -3.01
CA GLN A 36 -6.12 -5.96 -3.25
C GLN A 36 -6.01 -4.44 -3.06
N TYR A 37 -4.93 -3.98 -2.40
CA TYR A 37 -4.64 -2.59 -2.09
C TYR A 37 -3.81 -1.84 -3.16
N PHE A 38 -3.41 -2.50 -4.26
CA PHE A 38 -2.67 -1.81 -5.33
C PHE A 38 -3.43 -0.61 -5.92
N GLY A 39 -4.77 -0.65 -5.96
CA GLY A 39 -5.57 0.46 -6.48
C GLY A 39 -5.44 1.71 -5.64
N PHE A 40 -5.41 1.54 -4.31
CA PHE A 40 -5.15 2.63 -3.38
C PHE A 40 -3.70 3.11 -3.45
N MET A 41 -2.75 2.21 -3.71
CA MET A 41 -1.35 2.59 -3.93
C MET A 41 -1.19 3.52 -5.15
N PHE A 42 -1.82 3.18 -6.28
CA PHE A 42 -1.79 4.03 -7.48
C PHE A 42 -2.52 5.37 -7.27
N MET A 43 -3.65 5.36 -6.55
CA MET A 43 -4.35 6.59 -6.15
C MET A 43 -3.43 7.51 -5.35
N PHE A 44 -2.70 6.96 -4.37
CA PHE A 44 -1.78 7.73 -3.54
C PHE A 44 -0.60 8.28 -4.33
N MET A 45 0.00 7.46 -5.20
CA MET A 45 1.12 7.87 -6.05
C MET A 45 0.74 8.97 -7.05
N ALA A 46 -0.50 8.97 -7.55
CA ALA A 46 -1.01 10.03 -8.42
C ALA A 46 -1.34 11.32 -7.65
N ALA A 47 -1.82 11.20 -6.40
CA ALA A 47 -2.20 12.34 -5.58
C ALA A 47 -1.01 13.05 -4.90
N GLU A 48 0.06 12.31 -4.58
CA GLU A 48 1.26 12.84 -3.93
C GLU A 48 1.84 14.10 -4.61
N PRO A 49 2.16 14.13 -5.92
CA PRO A 49 2.72 15.31 -6.55
C PRO A 49 1.79 16.53 -6.50
N ILE A 50 0.47 16.31 -6.50
CA ILE A 50 -0.53 17.38 -6.39
C ILE A 50 -0.47 18.00 -4.99
N PHE A 51 -0.33 17.19 -3.94
CA PHE A 51 -0.15 17.67 -2.58
C PHE A 51 1.16 18.43 -2.38
N VAL A 52 2.25 17.98 -3.01
CA VAL A 52 3.53 18.69 -2.97
C VAL A 52 3.40 20.08 -3.59
N VAL A 53 2.72 20.21 -4.73
CA VAL A 53 2.46 21.51 -5.38
C VAL A 53 1.58 22.39 -4.50
N LEU A 54 0.52 21.85 -3.90
CA LEU A 54 -0.35 22.59 -2.97
C LEU A 54 0.42 23.12 -1.76
N LEU A 55 1.32 22.31 -1.18
CA LEU A 55 2.16 22.73 -0.06
C LEU A 55 3.14 23.84 -0.47
N LEU A 56 3.74 23.77 -1.66
CA LEU A 56 4.61 24.82 -2.19
C LEU A 56 3.86 26.14 -2.42
N LEU A 57 2.65 26.07 -3.00
CA LEU A 57 1.80 27.25 -3.20
C LEU A 57 1.35 27.88 -1.90
N SER A 58 1.13 27.07 -0.86
CA SER A 58 0.82 27.54 0.49
C SER A 58 2.01 28.26 1.14
N ALA A 59 3.23 27.76 0.93
CA ALA A 59 4.45 28.36 1.48
C ALA A 59 4.80 29.72 0.84
N TYR A 60 4.50 29.89 -0.46
CA TYR A 60 4.80 31.11 -1.21
C TYR A 60 3.56 31.61 -1.97
N PRO A 61 2.69 32.42 -1.33
CA PRO A 61 1.49 32.91 -1.97
C PRO A 61 1.84 33.91 -3.08
N THR A 62 1.45 33.57 -4.32
CA THR A 62 1.55 34.43 -5.51
C THR A 62 0.19 35.06 -5.84
N THR A 63 0.15 36.08 -6.71
CA THR A 63 -1.09 36.78 -7.11
C THR A 63 -2.14 35.85 -7.73
N ASP A 64 -1.71 34.77 -8.38
CA ASP A 64 -2.58 33.80 -9.06
C ASP A 64 -2.90 32.56 -8.21
N PHE A 65 -2.70 32.65 -6.88
CA PHE A 65 -2.90 31.53 -5.94
C PHE A 65 -4.28 30.85 -6.09
N ILE A 66 -5.34 31.64 -6.27
CA ILE A 66 -6.72 31.12 -6.39
C ILE A 66 -6.87 30.24 -7.64
N LEU A 67 -6.30 30.66 -8.77
CA LEU A 67 -6.35 29.91 -10.03
C LEU A 67 -5.55 28.60 -9.93
N LEU A 68 -4.35 28.66 -9.35
CA LEU A 68 -3.49 27.49 -9.16
C LEU A 68 -4.09 26.48 -8.17
N LEU A 69 -4.74 26.95 -7.11
CA LEU A 69 -5.47 26.11 -6.16
C LEU A 69 -6.63 25.39 -6.85
N LEU A 70 -7.44 26.12 -7.63
CA LEU A 70 -8.58 25.55 -8.34
C LEU A 70 -8.14 24.49 -9.35
N LEU A 71 -7.04 24.75 -10.07
CA LEU A 71 -6.43 23.80 -11.00
C LEU A 71 -5.94 22.53 -10.28
N ALA A 72 -5.22 22.67 -9.16
CA ALA A 72 -4.75 21.53 -8.38
C ALA A 72 -5.90 20.68 -7.83
N LEU A 73 -7.00 21.31 -7.40
CA LEU A 73 -8.21 20.62 -6.93
C LEU A 73 -8.91 19.88 -8.08
N LEU A 74 -8.98 20.49 -9.27
CA LEU A 74 -9.53 19.87 -10.47
C LEU A 74 -8.70 18.65 -10.90
N LEU A 75 -7.37 18.71 -10.79
CA LEU A 75 -6.45 17.61 -11.11
C LEU A 75 -6.59 16.41 -10.15
N LEU A 76 -7.09 16.64 -8.94
CA LEU A 76 -7.31 15.61 -7.92
C LEU A 76 -8.53 14.73 -8.25
N VAL A 77 -9.54 15.29 -8.93
CA VAL A 77 -10.78 14.58 -9.31
C VAL A 77 -10.51 13.35 -10.20
N PRO A 78 -9.78 13.44 -11.33
CA PRO A 78 -9.50 12.27 -12.16
C PRO A 78 -8.57 11.27 -11.45
N ALA A 79 -7.65 11.72 -10.60
CA ALA A 79 -6.77 10.85 -9.84
C ALA A 79 -7.55 9.94 -8.87
N ILE A 80 -8.52 10.50 -8.14
CA ILE A 80 -9.42 9.72 -7.27
C ILE A 80 -10.31 8.79 -8.12
N TRP A 81 -10.86 9.28 -9.22
CA TRP A 81 -11.77 8.50 -10.05
C TRP A 81 -11.09 7.24 -10.63
N VAL A 82 -9.90 7.40 -11.21
CA VAL A 82 -9.13 6.28 -11.77
C VAL A 82 -8.71 5.31 -10.67
N GLY A 83 -8.24 5.82 -9.53
CA GLY A 83 -7.88 4.98 -8.38
C GLY A 83 -9.06 4.16 -7.84
N TYR A 84 -10.25 4.77 -7.74
CA TYR A 84 -11.47 4.09 -7.29
C TYR A 84 -11.92 2.99 -8.25
N LYS A 85 -11.91 3.28 -9.56
CA LYS A 85 -12.23 2.30 -10.60
C LYS A 85 -11.26 1.12 -10.60
N ALA A 86 -9.95 1.40 -10.50
CA ALA A 86 -8.92 0.36 -10.42
C ALA A 86 -9.07 -0.51 -9.17
N ALA A 87 -9.37 0.10 -8.02
CA ALA A 87 -9.61 -0.63 -6.76
C ALA A 87 -10.84 -1.56 -6.86
N LEU A 88 -11.93 -1.09 -7.47
CA LEU A 88 -13.12 -1.92 -7.72
C LEU A 88 -12.83 -3.10 -8.65
N GLU A 89 -12.07 -2.87 -9.72
CA GLU A 89 -11.68 -3.95 -10.65
C GLU A 89 -10.79 -5.00 -9.99
N MET A 90 -9.85 -4.60 -9.14
CA MET A 90 -9.01 -5.55 -8.39
C MET A 90 -9.79 -6.31 -7.32
N ALA A 91 -10.73 -5.66 -6.64
CA ALA A 91 -11.63 -6.32 -5.71
C ALA A 91 -12.54 -7.35 -6.42
N ALA A 92 -13.09 -6.99 -7.58
CA ALA A 92 -13.92 -7.87 -8.40
C ALA A 92 -13.13 -8.98 -9.11
N GLY A 93 -11.87 -8.72 -9.51
CA GLY A 93 -10.97 -9.72 -10.10
C GLY A 93 -10.58 -10.80 -9.10
N GLY A 94 -10.38 -10.42 -7.83
CA GLY A 94 -10.07 -11.36 -6.74
C GLY A 94 -11.23 -12.33 -6.42
N SER A 95 -12.48 -11.94 -6.64
CA SER A 95 -13.64 -12.82 -6.45
C SER A 95 -13.80 -13.85 -7.58
N LYS A 96 -13.49 -13.47 -8.83
CA LYS A 96 -13.50 -14.39 -9.98
C LYS A 96 -12.44 -15.49 -9.88
N GLN A 97 -11.23 -15.17 -9.39
CA GLN A 97 -10.18 -16.18 -9.15
C GLN A 97 -10.56 -17.20 -8.07
N LYS A 98 -11.25 -16.77 -7.00
CA LYS A 98 -11.76 -17.68 -5.97
C LYS A 98 -12.82 -18.64 -6.50
N GLN A 99 -13.70 -18.19 -7.40
CA GLN A 99 -14.73 -19.06 -7.99
C GLN A 99 -14.17 -20.08 -8.97
N PHE A 100 -13.15 -19.73 -9.76
CA PHE A 100 -12.48 -20.69 -10.67
C PHE A 100 -11.78 -21.82 -9.91
N LYS A 101 -11.19 -21.51 -8.74
CA LYS A 101 -10.50 -22.52 -7.92
C LYS A 101 -11.45 -23.47 -7.17
N ASN A 102 -12.71 -23.09 -6.96
CA ASN A 102 -13.73 -23.93 -6.30
C ASN A 102 -14.50 -24.84 -7.28
N LYS A 103 -14.23 -24.74 -8.59
CA LYS A 103 -14.87 -25.57 -9.64
C LYS A 103 -13.92 -26.59 -10.27
N SER A 104 -12.69 -26.70 -9.78
CA SER A 104 -11.69 -27.70 -10.17
C SER A 104 -11.35 -28.57 -8.96
#